data_AF-M3CTF4-F1
#
_entry.id   AF-M3CTF4-F1
#
_cell.length_a   1.000
_cell.length_b   1.000
_cell.length_c   1.000
_cell.angle_alpha   90.00
_cell.angle_beta   90.00
_cell.angle_gamma   90.00
#
_symmetry.space_group_name_H-M   'P 1'
#
loop_
_entity.id
_entity.type
_entity.pdbx_description
1 polymer ?
#
loop_
_entity_poly.entity_id
_entity_poly.type
_entity_poly.pdbx_seq_one_letter_code
_entity_poly.pdbx_strand_id
1 'polypeptide(L)'
;MFFFFMKFQQTFINCFLFLILFLSFVLSKEIHSSPVAEICEFDQIEFALDPDLSNEVPKEPKKSLVFLPKENSFLKLGFIKESVWIRFNIKQYPRSRCFLRIPQVTLDGAALFAKSSVQITGDRFRYSERFVDDYYPVFYLEPLDIQKEKNQYYLWIKTSSIINFPIFLESGLEYQKGNYYRNLLILFLLVLSLFIILLIGFIYRQTLDPVYLSIMGFLVFITLEGWVCFANGYKYLWPNVPQFQNITPTLFAFFALACSVCFMVQFLSPSALHKIFRFLLFGTVIVIVCLAILSSFVLDRALVVKIFSWTFIFVSVLVLISTFSIIKSFSPARKIILCMIPIIGSGLITILYYLDLLKYNEYYVHAYLLSLPSIYIVITVSLRDREKFVKRKFLSRAYDIRQMQEKLNLPVQVVGQNKTPSLQFSLDHLLRVERIFKNPELSKKDFAEILRIAPNDLDRFVQEFSNLQSFEIYINLYRVEEAKHLLKTRKDLKSSEIAHRSGFVSGREMEKSFKTLTGMTSSEYKLMLFPDSI
;
A
#
# COMPACT_ATOMS: atom_id res chain seq x y z
N MET A 1 -21.50 11.49 -12.10
CA MET A 1 -20.92 10.53 -11.13
C MET A 1 -19.43 10.27 -11.40
N PHE A 2 -19.02 10.00 -12.64
CA PHE A 2 -17.61 9.85 -13.09
C PHE A 2 -16.71 11.07 -12.82
N PHE A 3 -17.21 12.28 -13.08
CA PHE A 3 -16.48 13.54 -12.80
C PHE A 3 -16.29 13.83 -11.30
N PHE A 4 -17.21 13.34 -10.46
CA PHE A 4 -17.12 13.51 -9.01
C PHE A 4 -16.00 12.64 -8.44
N PHE A 5 -15.81 11.43 -8.99
CA PHE A 5 -14.76 10.50 -8.59
C PHE A 5 -13.35 10.97 -9.00
N MET A 6 -13.20 11.58 -10.17
CA MET A 6 -11.92 12.18 -10.59
C MET A 6 -11.55 13.43 -9.78
N LYS A 7 -12.53 14.31 -9.51
CA LYS A 7 -12.31 15.44 -8.59
C LYS A 7 -11.91 14.93 -7.21
N PHE A 8 -12.62 13.92 -6.70
CA PHE A 8 -12.33 13.28 -5.41
C PHE A 8 -10.94 12.63 -5.38
N GLN A 9 -10.50 11.96 -6.45
CA GLN A 9 -9.15 11.39 -6.53
C GLN A 9 -8.07 12.47 -6.40
N GLN A 10 -8.26 13.61 -7.07
CA GLN A 10 -7.25 14.66 -7.08
C GLN A 10 -7.24 15.47 -5.78
N THR A 11 -8.40 15.77 -5.19
CA THR A 11 -8.47 16.36 -3.84
C THR A 11 -7.99 15.39 -2.76
N PHE A 12 -8.25 14.09 -2.88
CA PHE A 12 -7.83 13.09 -1.90
C PHE A 12 -6.33 12.79 -1.97
N ILE A 13 -5.73 12.72 -3.17
CA ILE A 13 -4.27 12.63 -3.33
C ILE A 13 -3.59 13.84 -2.70
N ASN A 14 -4.11 15.04 -2.94
CA ASN A 14 -3.58 16.25 -2.32
C ASN A 14 -3.76 16.24 -0.80
N CYS A 15 -4.92 15.81 -0.29
CA CYS A 15 -5.14 15.68 1.16
C CYS A 15 -4.28 14.59 1.79
N PHE A 16 -4.00 13.48 1.10
CA PHE A 16 -3.19 12.38 1.61
C PHE A 16 -1.69 12.70 1.60
N LEU A 17 -1.20 13.38 0.56
CA LEU A 17 0.13 13.98 0.55
C LEU A 17 0.27 15.03 1.65
N PHE A 18 -0.76 15.86 1.86
CA PHE A 18 -0.80 16.81 2.96
C PHE A 18 -0.83 16.12 4.32
N LEU A 19 -1.53 14.99 4.45
CA LEU A 19 -1.60 14.18 5.67
C LEU A 19 -0.25 13.52 5.97
N ILE A 20 0.46 12.99 4.96
CA ILE A 20 1.80 12.42 5.11
C ILE A 20 2.81 13.51 5.47
N LEU A 21 2.75 14.67 4.80
CA LEU A 21 3.56 15.84 5.14
C LEU A 21 3.25 16.34 6.55
N PHE A 22 1.98 16.36 6.94
CA PHE A 22 1.51 16.75 8.26
C PHE A 22 1.96 15.74 9.32
N LEU A 23 1.87 14.43 9.07
CA LEU A 23 2.40 13.38 9.96
C LEU A 23 3.92 13.46 10.10
N SER A 24 4.65 13.81 9.04
CA SER A 24 6.09 14.07 9.13
C SER A 24 6.42 15.35 9.92
N PHE A 25 5.52 16.34 9.90
CA PHE A 25 5.63 17.57 10.70
C PHE A 25 5.21 17.36 12.16
N VAL A 26 4.28 16.44 12.43
CA VAL A 26 3.89 16.05 13.80
C VAL A 26 4.95 15.13 14.42
N LEU A 27 5.74 14.40 13.61
CA LEU A 27 6.91 13.66 14.09
C LEU A 27 8.13 14.55 14.40
N SER A 28 8.16 15.82 13.96
CA SER A 28 9.16 16.76 14.47
C SER A 28 8.75 17.17 15.88
N LYS A 29 9.45 16.58 16.85
CA LYS A 29 9.51 17.05 18.23
C LYS A 29 9.70 18.57 18.29
N GLU A 30 9.16 19.17 19.35
CA GLU A 30 9.39 20.53 19.86
C GLU A 30 8.37 21.62 19.53
N ILE A 31 7.08 21.39 19.85
CA ILE A 31 6.23 22.52 20.26
C ILE A 31 5.37 22.08 21.43
N HIS A 32 5.95 22.06 22.63
CA HIS A 32 5.26 22.32 23.90
C HIS A 32 6.32 22.45 24.99
N SER A 33 6.30 23.57 25.71
CA SER A 33 7.06 23.80 26.94
C SER A 33 6.86 22.60 27.88
N SER A 34 7.86 21.73 27.96
CA SER A 34 7.75 20.53 28.77
C SER A 34 7.92 20.94 30.24
N PRO A 35 7.08 20.45 31.18
CA PRO A 35 7.49 20.42 32.58
C PRO A 35 8.83 19.69 32.68
N VAL A 36 9.63 19.96 33.72
CA VAL A 36 10.91 19.28 33.95
C VAL A 36 10.72 17.77 33.78
N ALA A 37 11.44 17.18 32.83
CA ALA A 37 11.34 15.75 32.56
C ALA A 37 11.65 14.98 33.85
N GLU A 38 10.71 14.17 34.33
CA GLU A 38 10.98 13.27 35.43
C GLU A 38 11.83 12.11 34.91
N ILE A 39 13.02 11.92 35.49
CA ILE A 39 13.98 10.91 35.04
C ILE A 39 13.97 9.74 36.03
N CYS A 40 13.96 8.51 35.49
CA CYS A 40 14.23 7.29 36.26
C CYS A 40 15.40 6.55 35.60
N GLU A 41 16.47 6.32 36.35
CA GLU A 41 17.73 5.77 35.83
C GLU A 41 18.19 4.53 36.61
N PHE A 42 18.78 3.59 35.88
CA PHE A 42 19.49 2.46 36.48
C PHE A 42 20.77 2.95 37.17
N ASP A 43 21.07 2.42 38.36
CA ASP A 43 22.35 2.64 39.07
C ASP A 43 23.41 1.67 38.52
N GLN A 44 23.16 0.38 38.70
CA GLN A 44 23.98 -0.71 38.19
C GLN A 44 23.07 -1.76 37.57
N ILE A 45 23.50 -2.35 36.45
CA ILE A 45 22.81 -3.45 35.77
C ILE A 45 23.81 -4.59 35.59
N GLU A 46 23.41 -5.77 36.03
CA GLU A 46 24.20 -6.99 35.87
C GLU A 46 23.35 -8.09 35.26
N PHE A 47 24.00 -8.95 34.48
CA PHE A 47 23.35 -9.97 33.66
C PHE A 47 23.91 -11.35 33.98
N ALA A 48 23.05 -12.35 34.01
CA ALA A 48 23.43 -13.75 34.10
C ALA A 48 22.59 -14.58 33.12
N LEU A 49 23.20 -15.61 32.55
CA LEU A 49 22.49 -16.65 31.82
C LEU A 49 22.25 -17.83 32.76
N ASP A 50 21.03 -18.31 32.80
CA ASP A 50 20.66 -19.48 33.59
C ASP A 50 20.62 -20.71 32.67
N PRO A 51 21.48 -21.71 32.92
CA PRO A 51 21.55 -22.93 32.12
C PRO A 51 20.31 -23.82 32.30
N ASP A 52 19.46 -23.53 33.28
CA ASP A 52 18.17 -24.20 33.43
C ASP A 52 17.27 -23.93 32.21
N LEU A 53 16.93 -25.01 31.52
CA LEU A 53 16.11 -24.98 30.31
C LEU A 53 14.61 -25.05 30.60
N SER A 54 14.19 -25.09 31.87
CA SER A 54 12.78 -25.02 32.25
C SER A 54 12.09 -23.82 31.61
N ASN A 55 10.84 -24.03 31.19
CA ASN A 55 9.96 -22.98 30.67
C ASN A 55 9.04 -22.40 31.76
N GLU A 56 9.14 -22.90 33.00
CA GLU A 56 8.34 -22.42 34.12
C GLU A 56 8.89 -21.10 34.66
N VAL A 57 7.98 -20.24 35.12
CA VAL A 57 8.36 -19.01 35.82
C VAL A 57 8.96 -19.39 37.17
N PRO A 58 10.17 -18.91 37.51
CA PRO A 58 10.76 -19.13 38.82
C PRO A 58 9.85 -18.59 39.93
N LYS A 59 9.74 -19.31 41.05
CA LYS A 59 8.98 -18.83 42.22
C LYS A 59 9.74 -17.76 43.02
N GLU A 60 11.07 -17.84 43.00
CA GLU A 60 11.98 -16.96 43.74
C GLU A 60 13.16 -16.52 42.84
N PRO A 61 13.79 -15.37 43.13
CA PRO A 61 14.94 -14.91 42.39
C PRO A 61 16.16 -15.83 42.61
N LYS A 62 16.77 -16.33 41.51
CA LYS A 62 17.99 -17.14 41.57
C LYS A 62 19.21 -16.28 41.88
N LYS A 63 19.50 -16.09 43.18
CA LYS A 63 20.63 -15.26 43.65
C LYS A 63 22.01 -15.90 43.49
N SER A 64 22.07 -17.23 43.29
CA SER A 64 23.33 -17.99 43.18
C SER A 64 24.02 -17.88 41.82
N LEU A 65 23.36 -17.28 40.82
CA LEU A 65 23.93 -17.09 39.49
C LEU A 65 25.09 -16.08 39.53
N VAL A 66 26.06 -16.26 38.63
CA VAL A 66 27.17 -15.33 38.46
C VAL A 66 26.71 -14.16 37.59
N PHE A 67 26.49 -13.01 38.21
CA PHE A 67 26.06 -11.78 37.55
C PHE A 67 27.27 -10.97 37.07
N LEU A 68 27.30 -10.64 35.78
CA LEU A 68 28.35 -9.82 35.17
C LEU A 68 27.83 -8.39 34.94
N PRO A 69 28.58 -7.35 35.35
CA PRO A 69 28.16 -5.97 35.15
C PRO A 69 28.13 -5.62 33.66
N LYS A 70 27.20 -4.76 33.27
CA LYS A 70 27.06 -4.27 31.90
C LYS A 70 26.75 -2.78 31.89
N GLU A 71 27.42 -2.05 31.01
CA GLU A 71 27.33 -0.58 30.95
C GLU A 71 25.98 -0.07 30.45
N ASN A 72 25.24 -0.88 29.67
CA ASN A 72 23.96 -0.48 29.10
C ASN A 72 22.86 -1.53 29.31
N SER A 73 21.61 -1.06 29.29
CA SER A 73 20.41 -1.91 29.39
C SER A 73 20.07 -2.65 28.08
N PHE A 74 21.02 -2.72 27.14
CA PHE A 74 20.79 -3.26 25.80
C PHE A 74 21.12 -4.75 25.73
N LEU A 75 20.14 -5.57 25.36
CA LEU A 75 20.33 -7.00 25.16
C LEU A 75 20.45 -7.33 23.67
N LYS A 76 21.54 -8.02 23.30
CA LYS A 76 21.73 -8.63 21.97
C LYS A 76 22.35 -10.01 22.16
N LEU A 77 21.49 -10.99 22.28
CA LEU A 77 21.85 -12.40 22.46
C LEU A 77 21.34 -13.27 21.30
N GLY A 78 20.52 -12.69 20.39
CA GLY A 78 19.93 -13.42 19.28
C GLY A 78 18.87 -14.41 19.76
N PHE A 79 18.85 -15.61 19.17
CA PHE A 79 17.97 -16.70 19.58
C PHE A 79 18.72 -17.64 20.54
N ILE A 80 18.34 -17.63 21.81
CA ILE A 80 18.91 -18.49 22.86
C ILE A 80 17.84 -19.38 23.47
N LYS A 81 18.25 -20.49 24.11
CA LYS A 81 17.32 -21.39 24.82
C LYS A 81 17.33 -21.13 26.32
N GLU A 82 18.41 -20.58 26.83
CA GLU A 82 18.64 -20.20 28.22
C GLU A 82 17.69 -19.09 28.65
N SER A 83 17.46 -18.95 29.95
CA SER A 83 16.78 -17.76 30.48
C SER A 83 17.79 -16.68 30.88
N VAL A 84 17.40 -15.43 30.71
CA VAL A 84 18.22 -14.27 31.06
C VAL A 84 17.75 -13.74 32.40
N TRP A 85 18.68 -13.60 33.33
CA TRP A 85 18.46 -12.92 34.61
C TRP A 85 19.17 -11.59 34.62
N ILE A 86 18.48 -10.58 35.14
CA ILE A 86 18.97 -9.20 35.20
C ILE A 86 18.78 -8.72 36.62
N ARG A 87 19.86 -8.22 37.20
CA ARG A 87 19.89 -7.69 38.55
C ARG A 87 20.20 -6.21 38.47
N PHE A 88 19.35 -5.36 39.06
CA PHE A 88 19.53 -3.92 38.97
C PHE A 88 18.99 -3.17 40.18
N ASN A 89 19.52 -1.96 40.36
CA ASN A 89 19.08 -0.98 41.34
C ASN A 89 18.69 0.32 40.64
N ILE A 90 17.83 1.11 41.28
CA ILE A 90 17.43 2.43 40.77
C ILE A 90 18.26 3.51 41.46
N LYS A 91 18.84 4.41 40.68
CA LYS A 91 19.70 5.50 41.16
C LYS A 91 18.90 6.59 41.87
N GLN A 92 17.80 6.99 41.26
CA GLN A 92 16.90 8.01 41.78
C GLN A 92 15.46 7.68 41.40
N TYR A 93 14.56 7.74 42.37
CA TYR A 93 13.13 7.60 42.13
C TYR A 93 12.53 8.98 41.85
N PRO A 94 11.76 9.16 40.77
CA PRO A 94 11.00 10.37 40.52
C PRO A 94 9.83 10.49 41.51
N ARG A 95 9.12 11.63 41.46
CA ARG A 95 7.87 11.80 42.23
C ARG A 95 6.79 10.85 41.74
N SER A 96 6.71 10.64 40.42
CA SER A 96 5.92 9.55 39.86
C SER A 96 6.61 8.19 40.04
N ARG A 97 5.84 7.11 40.00
CA ARG A 97 6.39 5.74 40.02
C ARG A 97 7.20 5.46 38.74
N CYS A 98 8.22 4.61 38.81
CA CYS A 98 8.94 4.17 37.61
C CYS A 98 8.26 3.00 36.93
N PHE A 99 8.42 2.91 35.62
CA PHE A 99 7.98 1.79 34.79
C PHE A 99 9.17 1.21 34.05
N LEU A 100 9.31 -0.12 34.12
CA LEU A 100 10.25 -0.88 33.32
C LEU A 100 9.51 -1.43 32.11
N ARG A 101 9.94 -1.05 30.90
CA ARG A 101 9.31 -1.46 29.64
C ARG A 101 10.30 -2.26 28.79
N ILE A 102 9.84 -3.41 28.32
CA ILE A 102 10.55 -4.23 27.34
C ILE A 102 9.83 -4.05 26.00
N PRO A 103 10.46 -3.45 24.97
CA PRO A 103 9.80 -3.16 23.71
C PRO A 103 9.75 -4.39 22.80
N GLN A 104 9.30 -5.52 23.33
CA GLN A 104 9.19 -6.79 22.64
C GLN A 104 7.83 -7.41 22.90
N VAL A 105 6.92 -7.32 21.92
CA VAL A 105 5.56 -7.87 22.05
C VAL A 105 5.55 -9.40 22.06
N THR A 106 6.46 -10.03 21.31
CA THR A 106 6.56 -11.50 21.17
C THR A 106 7.42 -12.16 22.27
N LEU A 107 7.38 -11.59 23.48
CA LEU A 107 8.14 -12.08 24.62
C LEU A 107 7.35 -13.20 25.32
N ASP A 108 7.88 -14.44 25.32
CA ASP A 108 7.16 -15.58 25.91
C ASP A 108 6.79 -15.36 27.37
N GLY A 109 7.76 -14.96 28.20
CA GLY A 109 7.54 -14.68 29.61
C GLY A 109 8.63 -13.81 30.21
N ALA A 110 8.21 -12.92 31.11
CA ALA A 110 9.09 -12.19 31.98
C ALA A 110 8.46 -12.03 33.37
N ALA A 111 9.32 -12.08 34.40
CA ALA A 111 8.91 -11.94 35.78
C ALA A 111 9.84 -10.98 36.50
N LEU A 112 9.25 -9.95 37.12
CA LEU A 112 9.96 -9.01 37.96
C LEU A 112 9.72 -9.39 39.43
N PHE A 113 10.81 -9.70 40.14
CA PHE A 113 10.82 -9.95 41.56
C PHE A 113 11.23 -8.66 42.29
N ALA A 114 10.28 -8.12 43.06
CA ALA A 114 10.51 -7.09 44.06
C ALA A 114 10.43 -7.71 45.48
N LYS A 115 10.75 -6.93 46.52
CA LYS A 115 10.77 -7.41 47.91
C LYS A 115 9.38 -7.89 48.39
N SER A 116 8.32 -7.25 47.91
CA SER A 116 6.91 -7.43 48.32
C SER A 116 6.04 -8.10 47.26
N SER A 117 6.44 -8.06 45.98
CA SER A 117 5.58 -8.45 44.86
C SER A 117 6.36 -9.13 43.74
N VAL A 118 5.68 -10.06 43.06
CA VAL A 118 6.15 -10.67 41.82
C VAL A 118 5.16 -10.31 40.73
N GLN A 119 5.64 -9.60 39.71
CA GLN A 119 4.84 -9.23 38.54
C GLN A 119 5.24 -10.11 37.37
N ILE A 120 4.27 -10.72 36.69
CA ILE A 120 4.49 -11.61 35.55
C ILE A 120 3.79 -11.03 34.32
N THR A 121 4.43 -11.17 33.17
CA THR A 121 3.88 -10.76 31.88
C THR A 121 4.49 -11.59 30.75
N GLY A 122 3.93 -11.49 29.55
CA GLY A 122 4.37 -12.23 28.36
C GLY A 122 3.23 -12.48 27.38
N ASP A 123 3.53 -13.17 26.29
CA ASP A 123 2.56 -13.62 25.28
C ASP A 123 2.09 -15.07 25.49
N ARG A 124 2.69 -15.81 26.44
CA ARG A 124 2.21 -17.15 26.87
C ARG A 124 1.17 -17.10 27.99
N PHE A 125 1.05 -15.96 28.67
CA PHE A 125 0.09 -15.70 29.75
C PHE A 125 -1.13 -14.97 29.20
N ARG A 126 -2.31 -15.20 29.77
CA ARG A 126 -3.54 -14.50 29.35
C ARG A 126 -3.37 -12.99 29.49
N TYR A 127 -3.99 -12.22 28.61
CA TYR A 127 -3.83 -10.77 28.62
C TYR A 127 -4.27 -10.15 29.97
N SER A 128 -5.34 -10.68 30.58
CA SER A 128 -5.87 -10.23 31.87
C SER A 128 -4.95 -10.49 33.07
N GLU A 129 -3.93 -11.35 32.93
CA GLU A 129 -2.96 -11.65 33.99
C GLU A 129 -1.84 -10.58 34.05
N ARG A 130 -1.78 -9.68 33.06
CA ARG A 130 -0.82 -8.58 33.04
C ARG A 130 -1.18 -7.54 34.10
N PHE A 131 -0.19 -7.13 34.87
CA PHE A 131 -0.33 -6.09 35.90
C PHE A 131 -0.54 -4.69 35.32
N VAL A 132 0.04 -4.41 34.15
CA VAL A 132 -0.09 -3.13 33.45
C VAL A 132 -0.77 -3.37 32.11
N ASP A 133 -1.86 -2.63 31.86
CA ASP A 133 -2.61 -2.67 30.60
C ASP A 133 -1.85 -1.93 29.48
N ASP A 134 -0.83 -2.59 28.93
CA ASP A 134 -0.04 -2.13 27.79
C ASP A 134 0.13 -3.27 26.76
N TYR A 135 0.45 -2.89 25.53
CA TYR A 135 0.82 -3.80 24.45
C TYR A 135 2.18 -4.45 24.72
N TYR A 136 3.13 -3.66 25.23
CA TYR A 136 4.44 -4.13 25.62
C TYR A 136 4.42 -4.78 27.01
N PRO A 137 5.33 -5.74 27.27
CA PRO A 137 5.65 -6.17 28.63
C PRO A 137 6.16 -4.98 29.46
N VAL A 138 5.34 -4.54 30.42
CA VAL A 138 5.61 -3.42 31.31
C VAL A 138 5.44 -3.85 32.76
N PHE A 139 6.32 -3.37 33.63
CA PHE A 139 6.29 -3.55 35.07
C PHE A 139 6.30 -2.19 35.74
N TYR A 140 5.58 -2.04 36.86
CA TYR A 140 5.73 -0.85 37.70
C TYR A 140 6.67 -1.15 38.86
N LEU A 141 7.44 -0.15 39.27
CA LEU A 141 8.35 -0.24 40.41
C LEU A 141 7.72 0.55 41.54
N GLU A 142 7.54 -0.11 42.69
CA GLU A 142 6.98 0.53 43.88
C GLU A 142 7.94 1.66 44.31
N PRO A 143 7.44 2.88 44.54
CA PRO A 143 8.27 3.93 45.11
C PRO A 143 8.76 3.47 46.47
N LEU A 144 10.06 3.71 46.77
CA LEU A 144 10.65 3.38 48.06
C LEU A 144 9.73 3.88 49.19
N ASP A 145 9.33 2.97 50.09
CA ASP A 145 9.08 3.38 51.45
C ASP A 145 10.38 4.07 51.91
N ILE A 146 10.25 5.35 52.25
CA ILE A 146 11.35 6.30 52.50
C ILE A 146 12.31 5.83 53.62
N GLN A 147 12.01 4.70 54.26
CA GLN A 147 12.80 4.12 55.32
C GLN A 147 13.37 2.75 54.92
N LYS A 148 14.66 2.78 54.57
CA LYS A 148 15.64 1.68 54.69
C LYS A 148 15.54 0.53 53.68
N GLU A 149 16.27 0.70 52.57
CA GLU A 149 17.20 -0.23 51.90
C GLU A 149 17.23 0.09 50.39
N LYS A 150 18.38 -0.11 49.72
CA LYS A 150 18.42 -0.11 48.25
C LYS A 150 17.62 -1.33 47.78
N ASN A 151 16.39 -1.12 47.31
CA ASN A 151 15.60 -2.19 46.70
C ASN A 151 16.33 -2.72 45.47
N GLN A 152 16.76 -3.98 45.55
CA GLN A 152 17.37 -4.72 44.47
C GLN A 152 16.30 -5.52 43.74
N TYR A 153 16.21 -5.32 42.44
CA TYR A 153 15.24 -5.99 41.58
C TYR A 153 15.93 -7.11 40.80
N TYR A 154 15.18 -8.20 40.59
CA TYR A 154 15.57 -9.28 39.71
C TYR A 154 14.53 -9.42 38.62
N LEU A 155 14.95 -9.39 37.37
CA LEU A 155 14.11 -9.58 36.20
C LEU A 155 14.53 -10.86 35.50
N TRP A 156 13.63 -11.82 35.44
CA TRP A 156 13.76 -13.04 34.66
C TRP A 156 13.09 -12.85 33.30
N ILE A 157 13.76 -13.29 32.23
CA ILE A 157 13.26 -13.24 30.87
C ILE A 157 13.51 -14.60 30.20
N LYS A 158 12.46 -15.18 29.62
CA LYS A 158 12.54 -16.35 28.76
C LYS A 158 11.73 -16.07 27.50
N THR A 159 12.33 -16.30 26.33
CA THR A 159 11.61 -16.13 25.07
C THR A 159 12.16 -17.05 24.00
N SER A 160 11.29 -17.52 23.12
CA SER A 160 11.65 -18.21 21.88
C SER A 160 11.79 -17.22 20.70
N SER A 161 11.46 -15.95 20.92
CA SER A 161 11.71 -14.85 19.99
C SER A 161 13.15 -14.33 20.12
N ILE A 162 13.53 -13.38 19.28
CA ILE A 162 14.85 -12.76 19.30
C ILE A 162 15.03 -11.89 20.55
N ILE A 163 16.19 -12.03 21.22
CA ILE A 163 16.65 -11.13 22.27
C ILE A 163 17.59 -10.10 21.63
N ASN A 164 16.98 -9.03 21.11
CA ASN A 164 17.65 -7.88 20.50
C ASN A 164 16.78 -6.65 20.80
N PHE A 165 16.88 -6.11 22.01
CA PHE A 165 16.11 -4.96 22.48
C PHE A 165 16.74 -4.31 23.73
N PRO A 166 16.56 -3.01 23.94
CA PRO A 166 16.87 -2.34 25.20
C PRO A 166 15.79 -2.61 26.26
N ILE A 167 16.17 -2.50 27.53
CA ILE A 167 15.22 -2.35 28.63
C ILE A 167 15.13 -0.86 28.95
N PHE A 168 13.92 -0.33 28.83
CA PHE A 168 13.65 1.08 29.13
C PHE A 168 13.17 1.21 30.57
N LEU A 169 13.68 2.25 31.23
CA LEU A 169 13.23 2.68 32.54
C LEU A 169 12.72 4.11 32.41
N GLU A 170 11.42 4.28 32.62
CA GLU A 170 10.70 5.53 32.34
C GLU A 170 9.99 6.00 33.62
N SER A 171 9.91 7.31 33.83
CA SER A 171 9.02 7.85 34.87
C SER A 171 7.56 7.67 34.45
N GLY A 172 6.65 7.70 35.42
CA GLY A 172 5.22 7.51 35.14
C GLY A 172 4.65 8.57 34.19
N LEU A 173 5.13 9.80 34.28
CA LEU A 173 4.71 10.89 33.39
C LEU A 173 5.16 10.63 31.93
N GLU A 174 6.44 10.30 31.73
CA GLU A 174 6.99 10.04 30.38
C GLU A 174 6.41 8.77 29.77
N TYR A 175 6.22 7.72 30.58
CA TYR A 175 5.56 6.49 30.17
C TYR A 175 4.13 6.74 29.69
N GLN A 176 3.31 7.48 30.46
CA GLN A 176 1.93 7.80 30.07
C GLN A 176 1.87 8.64 28.80
N LYS A 177 2.72 9.66 28.69
CA LYS A 177 2.82 10.52 27.50
C LYS A 177 3.19 9.69 26.28
N GLY A 178 4.24 8.87 26.36
CA GLY A 178 4.68 7.98 25.29
C GLY A 178 3.60 6.97 24.90
N ASN A 179 2.92 6.37 25.88
CA ASN A 179 1.82 5.43 25.65
C ASN A 179 0.64 6.10 24.93
N TYR A 180 0.26 7.32 25.34
CA TYR A 180 -0.83 8.08 24.71
C TYR A 180 -0.59 8.30 23.21
N TYR A 181 0.58 8.85 22.83
CA TYR A 181 0.90 9.11 21.43
C TYR A 181 1.03 7.83 20.60
N ARG A 182 1.63 6.77 21.17
CA ARG A 182 1.74 5.47 20.51
C ARG A 182 0.36 4.87 20.23
N ASN A 183 -0.54 4.89 21.21
CA ASN A 183 -1.90 4.37 21.07
C ASN A 183 -2.70 5.15 20.03
N LEU A 184 -2.57 6.48 20.02
CA LEU A 184 -3.22 7.34 19.03
C LEU A 184 -2.74 7.03 17.61
N LEU A 185 -1.42 6.89 17.41
CA LEU A 185 -0.84 6.56 16.11
C LEU A 185 -1.30 5.18 15.62
N ILE A 186 -1.28 4.17 16.49
CA ILE A 186 -1.75 2.82 16.17
C ILE A 186 -3.23 2.84 15.77
N LEU A 187 -4.09 3.51 16.56
CA LEU A 187 -5.52 3.61 16.27
C LEU A 187 -5.76 4.31 14.93
N PHE A 188 -5.03 5.39 14.65
CA PHE A 188 -5.12 6.11 13.39
C PHE A 188 -4.74 5.21 12.20
N LEU A 189 -3.62 4.48 12.27
CA LEU A 189 -3.20 3.53 11.23
C LEU A 189 -4.24 2.43 11.01
N LEU A 190 -4.84 1.93 12.09
CA LEU A 190 -5.89 0.92 12.05
C LEU A 190 -7.13 1.42 11.32
N VAL A 191 -7.66 2.59 11.70
CA VAL A 191 -8.84 3.18 11.04
C VAL A 191 -8.55 3.46 9.56
N LEU A 192 -7.34 3.96 9.24
CA LEU A 192 -6.92 4.20 7.87
C LEU A 192 -6.86 2.89 7.06
N SER A 193 -6.29 1.83 7.63
CA SER A 193 -6.21 0.52 6.96
C SER A 193 -7.60 -0.06 6.66
N LEU A 194 -8.52 0.00 7.62
CA LEU A 194 -9.91 -0.43 7.45
C LEU A 194 -10.61 0.37 6.35
N PHE A 195 -10.44 1.70 6.35
CA PHE A 195 -10.99 2.56 5.31
C PHE A 195 -10.49 2.17 3.92
N ILE A 196 -9.19 1.93 3.75
CA ILE A 196 -8.61 1.51 2.47
C ILE A 196 -9.12 0.13 2.04
N ILE A 197 -9.22 -0.83 2.97
CA ILE A 197 -9.77 -2.17 2.70
C ILE A 197 -11.22 -2.07 2.20
N LEU A 198 -12.06 -1.27 2.86
CA LEU A 198 -13.46 -1.06 2.46
C LEU A 198 -13.56 -0.38 1.09
N LEU A 199 -12.70 0.62 0.83
CA LEU A 199 -12.64 1.30 -0.47
C LEU A 199 -12.28 0.33 -1.59
N ILE A 200 -11.31 -0.55 -1.38
CA ILE A 200 -10.92 -1.56 -2.38
C ILE A 200 -12.00 -2.63 -2.53
N GLY A 201 -12.64 -3.05 -1.43
CA GLY A 201 -13.80 -3.94 -1.48
C GLY A 201 -14.94 -3.35 -2.31
N PHE A 202 -15.21 -2.05 -2.17
CA PHE A 202 -16.17 -1.34 -3.02
C PHE A 202 -15.75 -1.33 -4.49
N ILE A 203 -14.48 -1.04 -4.79
CA ILE A 203 -13.94 -1.08 -6.16
C ILE A 203 -14.05 -2.49 -6.76
N TYR A 204 -13.72 -3.52 -5.98
CA TYR A 204 -13.87 -4.91 -6.39
C TYR A 204 -15.32 -5.22 -6.73
N ARG A 205 -16.28 -4.81 -5.89
CA ARG A 205 -17.71 -5.01 -6.17
C ARG A 205 -18.18 -4.33 -7.46
N GLN A 206 -17.62 -3.17 -7.80
CA GLN A 206 -17.98 -2.43 -9.01
C GLN A 206 -17.32 -3.00 -10.27
N THR A 207 -16.07 -3.46 -10.16
CA THR A 207 -15.27 -3.90 -11.31
C THR A 207 -15.32 -5.41 -11.55
N LEU A 208 -15.56 -6.18 -10.49
CA LEU A 208 -15.48 -7.64 -10.41
C LEU A 208 -14.15 -8.20 -10.93
N ASP A 209 -13.08 -7.39 -10.90
CA ASP A 209 -11.76 -7.80 -11.35
C ASP A 209 -11.00 -8.49 -10.20
N PRO A 210 -10.57 -9.75 -10.35
CA PRO A 210 -9.91 -10.51 -9.28
C PRO A 210 -8.61 -9.87 -8.76
N VAL A 211 -7.98 -8.97 -9.54
CA VAL A 211 -6.81 -8.20 -9.10
C VAL A 211 -7.07 -7.46 -7.78
N TYR A 212 -8.25 -6.86 -7.64
CA TYR A 212 -8.61 -6.12 -6.42
C TYR A 212 -8.86 -7.04 -5.23
N LEU A 213 -9.28 -8.29 -5.47
CA LEU A 213 -9.43 -9.27 -4.40
C LEU A 213 -8.07 -9.66 -3.82
N SER A 214 -7.04 -9.84 -4.67
CA SER A 214 -5.68 -10.11 -4.22
C SER A 214 -5.08 -8.95 -3.44
N ILE A 215 -5.33 -7.70 -3.89
CA ILE A 215 -4.90 -6.49 -3.16
C ILE A 215 -5.64 -6.40 -1.81
N MET A 216 -6.96 -6.63 -1.79
CA MET A 216 -7.76 -6.63 -0.57
C MET A 216 -7.25 -7.68 0.41
N GLY A 217 -7.00 -8.90 -0.04
CA GLY A 217 -6.45 -9.97 0.78
C GLY A 217 -5.09 -9.60 1.37
N PHE A 218 -4.18 -9.05 0.56
CA PHE A 218 -2.89 -8.55 1.03
C PHE A 218 -3.06 -7.49 2.13
N LEU A 219 -3.93 -6.49 1.92
CA LEU A 219 -4.19 -5.44 2.90
C LEU A 219 -4.80 -5.96 4.19
N VAL A 220 -5.72 -6.93 4.11
CA VAL A 220 -6.31 -7.57 5.29
C VAL A 220 -5.21 -8.28 6.09
N PHE A 221 -4.39 -9.11 5.45
CA PHE A 221 -3.38 -9.88 6.17
C PHE A 221 -2.22 -9.04 6.70
N ILE A 222 -1.73 -8.03 5.97
CA ILE A 222 -0.70 -7.11 6.51
C ILE A 222 -1.24 -6.28 7.68
N THR A 223 -2.54 -5.93 7.66
CA THR A 223 -3.18 -5.24 8.78
C THR A 223 -3.30 -6.16 9.99
N LEU A 224 -3.77 -7.40 9.79
CA LEU A 224 -3.86 -8.40 10.86
C LEU A 224 -2.48 -8.73 11.46
N GLU A 225 -1.45 -8.87 10.62
CA GLU A 225 -0.06 -9.01 11.07
C GLU A 225 0.34 -7.82 11.95
N GLY A 226 0.07 -6.59 11.50
CA GLY A 226 0.32 -5.39 12.30
C GLY A 226 -0.40 -5.42 13.66
N TRP A 227 -1.68 -5.83 13.69
CA TRP A 227 -2.44 -5.95 14.94
C TRP A 227 -1.80 -6.93 15.93
N VAL A 228 -1.27 -8.04 15.42
CA VAL A 228 -0.58 -9.04 16.24
C VAL A 228 0.75 -8.50 16.74
N CYS A 229 1.57 -7.91 15.86
CA CYS A 229 2.88 -7.37 16.17
C CYS A 229 2.84 -6.17 17.13
N PHE A 230 1.73 -5.42 17.14
CA PHE A 230 1.45 -4.35 18.11
C PHE A 230 0.60 -4.82 19.31
N ALA A 231 0.34 -6.12 19.47
CA ALA A 231 -0.48 -6.70 20.54
C ALA A 231 -1.95 -6.20 20.65
N ASN A 232 -2.44 -5.41 19.69
CA ASN A 232 -3.84 -4.95 19.65
C ASN A 232 -4.81 -6.11 19.45
N GLY A 233 -4.46 -7.04 18.56
CA GLY A 233 -5.25 -8.25 18.35
C GLY A 233 -5.35 -9.06 19.63
N TYR A 234 -4.25 -9.16 20.38
CA TYR A 234 -4.25 -9.85 21.66
C TYR A 234 -5.14 -9.16 22.68
N LYS A 235 -5.04 -7.84 22.82
CA LYS A 235 -5.84 -7.06 23.76
C LYS A 235 -7.34 -7.13 23.47
N TYR A 236 -7.75 -6.96 22.21
CA TYR A 236 -9.14 -6.70 21.84
C TYR A 236 -9.89 -7.88 21.22
N LEU A 237 -9.21 -8.76 20.49
CA LEU A 237 -9.87 -9.81 19.68
C LEU A 237 -9.75 -11.21 20.28
N TRP A 238 -8.62 -11.56 20.90
CA TRP A 238 -8.39 -12.89 21.48
C TRP A 238 -7.61 -12.88 22.82
N PRO A 239 -8.01 -12.09 23.83
CA PRO A 239 -7.26 -11.92 25.08
C PRO A 239 -7.06 -13.20 25.91
N ASN A 240 -7.91 -14.21 25.68
CA ASN A 240 -7.91 -15.47 26.43
C ASN A 240 -7.15 -16.60 25.73
N VAL A 241 -6.60 -16.37 24.53
CA VAL A 241 -6.00 -17.41 23.68
C VAL A 241 -4.54 -17.06 23.33
N PRO A 242 -3.59 -17.18 24.29
CA PRO A 242 -2.17 -16.86 24.07
C PRO A 242 -1.53 -17.71 22.96
N GLN A 243 -1.97 -18.96 22.79
CA GLN A 243 -1.44 -19.83 21.72
C GLN A 243 -1.72 -19.25 20.33
N PHE A 244 -2.88 -18.60 20.15
CA PHE A 244 -3.23 -17.98 18.87
C PHE A 244 -2.38 -16.74 18.61
N GLN A 245 -2.13 -15.92 19.63
CA GLN A 245 -1.21 -14.77 19.53
C GLN A 245 0.20 -15.17 19.08
N ASN A 246 0.64 -16.39 19.43
CA ASN A 246 1.97 -16.88 19.10
C ASN A 246 2.12 -17.41 17.66
N ILE A 247 1.04 -17.93 17.08
CA ILE A 247 1.02 -18.50 15.72
C ILE A 247 0.75 -17.42 14.66
N THR A 248 -0.11 -16.47 14.98
CA THR A 248 -0.65 -15.48 14.05
C THR A 248 0.37 -14.54 13.37
N PRO A 249 1.51 -14.10 13.96
CA PRO A 249 2.37 -13.12 13.31
C PRO A 249 2.95 -13.67 12.01
N THR A 250 3.55 -14.86 12.07
CA THR A 250 4.15 -15.53 10.91
C THR A 250 3.08 -16.04 9.95
N LEU A 251 1.97 -16.56 10.46
CA LEU A 251 0.84 -17.03 9.64
C LEU A 251 0.29 -15.92 8.73
N PHE A 252 -0.01 -14.75 9.30
CA PHE A 252 -0.54 -13.62 8.53
C PHE A 252 0.53 -13.03 7.60
N ALA A 253 1.80 -13.01 8.00
CA ALA A 253 2.89 -12.60 7.12
C ALA A 253 2.99 -13.50 5.86
N PHE A 254 2.88 -14.83 6.01
CA PHE A 254 2.86 -15.75 4.87
C PHE A 254 1.64 -15.53 3.97
N PHE A 255 0.45 -15.33 4.54
CA PHE A 255 -0.75 -15.07 3.73
C PHE A 255 -0.69 -13.73 3.01
N ALA A 256 -0.16 -12.68 3.64
CA ALA A 256 0.12 -11.41 2.98
C ALA A 256 1.08 -11.62 1.79
N LEU A 257 2.16 -12.37 1.99
CA LEU A 257 3.11 -12.70 0.92
C LEU A 257 2.42 -13.49 -0.21
N ALA A 258 1.60 -14.49 0.09
CA ALA A 258 0.83 -15.24 -0.92
C ALA A 258 -0.10 -14.33 -1.75
N CYS A 259 -0.86 -13.44 -1.09
CA CYS A 259 -1.73 -12.48 -1.77
C CYS A 259 -0.95 -11.52 -2.67
N SER A 260 0.25 -11.09 -2.24
CA SER A 260 1.11 -10.23 -3.06
C SER A 260 1.61 -10.93 -4.34
N VAL A 261 1.97 -12.22 -4.25
CA VAL A 261 2.36 -13.01 -5.43
C VAL A 261 1.15 -13.25 -6.33
N CYS A 262 -0.01 -13.56 -5.76
CA CYS A 262 -1.26 -13.71 -6.52
C CYS A 262 -1.61 -12.42 -7.29
N PHE A 263 -1.46 -11.27 -6.64
CA PHE A 263 -1.59 -9.96 -7.29
C PHE A 263 -0.60 -9.83 -8.46
N MET A 264 0.68 -10.17 -8.27
CA MET A 264 1.67 -10.10 -9.34
C MET A 264 1.36 -11.02 -10.52
N VAL A 265 0.89 -12.24 -10.26
CA VAL A 265 0.44 -13.18 -11.29
C VAL A 265 -0.69 -12.57 -12.12
N GLN A 266 -1.71 -12.02 -11.47
CA GLN A 266 -2.88 -11.44 -12.14
C GLN A 266 -2.54 -10.13 -12.87
N PHE A 267 -1.68 -9.30 -12.28
CA PHE A 267 -1.23 -8.03 -12.86
C PHE A 267 -0.35 -8.24 -14.10
N LEU A 268 0.54 -9.24 -14.07
CA LEU A 268 1.45 -9.55 -15.18
C LEU A 268 0.80 -10.46 -16.24
N SER A 269 -0.34 -11.11 -15.97
CA SER A 269 -1.02 -12.01 -16.93
C SER A 269 -1.31 -11.40 -18.32
N PRO A 270 -1.66 -10.11 -18.47
CA PRO A 270 -1.88 -9.48 -19.78
C PRO A 270 -0.59 -9.26 -20.60
N SER A 271 0.59 -9.46 -20.01
CA SER A 271 1.88 -9.22 -20.65
C SER A 271 2.40 -10.46 -21.40
N ALA A 272 3.43 -10.28 -22.23
CA ALA A 272 4.14 -11.37 -22.90
C ALA A 272 5.13 -12.12 -21.97
N LEU A 273 4.80 -12.28 -20.67
CA LEU A 273 5.63 -13.01 -19.71
C LEU A 273 5.76 -14.49 -20.12
N HIS A 274 7.00 -15.00 -20.13
CA HIS A 274 7.30 -16.39 -20.49
C HIS A 274 6.56 -17.39 -19.59
N LYS A 275 6.13 -18.52 -20.16
CA LYS A 275 5.31 -19.54 -19.47
C LYS A 275 5.98 -20.07 -18.20
N ILE A 276 7.31 -20.18 -18.19
CA ILE A 276 8.05 -20.68 -17.03
C ILE A 276 7.92 -19.78 -15.80
N PHE A 277 8.02 -18.45 -15.98
CA PHE A 277 7.88 -17.50 -14.88
C PHE A 277 6.45 -17.49 -14.35
N ARG A 278 5.45 -17.65 -15.22
CA ARG A 278 4.05 -17.81 -14.80
C ARG A 278 3.87 -19.07 -13.96
N PHE A 279 4.39 -20.21 -14.43
CA PHE A 279 4.32 -21.47 -13.70
C PHE A 279 5.02 -21.39 -12.34
N LEU A 280 6.22 -20.81 -12.29
CA LEU A 280 6.96 -20.58 -11.04
C LEU A 280 6.18 -19.70 -10.07
N LEU A 281 5.63 -18.57 -10.52
CA LEU A 281 4.84 -17.68 -9.67
C LEU A 281 3.55 -18.35 -9.14
N PHE A 282 2.87 -19.17 -9.94
CA PHE A 282 1.71 -19.93 -9.45
C PHE A 282 2.13 -21.02 -8.46
N GLY A 283 3.20 -21.76 -8.76
CA GLY A 283 3.73 -22.80 -7.87
C GLY A 283 4.17 -22.24 -6.52
N THR A 284 4.79 -21.05 -6.50
CA THR A 284 5.20 -20.41 -5.24
C THR A 284 4.02 -20.01 -4.37
N VAL A 285 2.88 -19.58 -4.93
CA VAL A 285 1.67 -19.29 -4.12
C VAL A 285 1.25 -20.53 -3.34
N ILE A 286 1.20 -21.70 -3.98
CA ILE A 286 0.81 -22.96 -3.33
C ILE A 286 1.81 -23.30 -2.22
N VAL A 287 3.11 -23.21 -2.50
CA VAL A 287 4.17 -23.47 -1.51
C VAL A 287 4.05 -22.53 -0.31
N ILE A 288 3.84 -21.23 -0.53
CA ILE A 288 3.70 -20.23 0.54
C ILE A 288 2.49 -20.55 1.42
N VAL A 289 1.35 -20.92 0.82
CA VAL A 289 0.14 -21.29 1.58
C VAL A 289 0.36 -22.56 2.40
N CYS A 290 1.04 -23.57 1.85
CA CYS A 290 1.41 -24.77 2.60
C CYS A 290 2.36 -24.45 3.76
N LEU A 291 3.35 -23.58 3.54
CA LEU A 291 4.27 -23.12 4.60
C LEU A 291 3.53 -22.31 5.67
N ALA A 292 2.54 -21.50 5.30
CA ALA A 292 1.70 -20.76 6.23
C ALA A 292 0.98 -21.73 7.19
N ILE A 293 0.32 -22.75 6.64
CA ILE A 293 -0.38 -23.78 7.41
C ILE A 293 0.61 -24.55 8.29
N LEU A 294 1.73 -25.02 7.73
CA LEU A 294 2.74 -25.78 8.47
C LEU A 294 3.33 -24.96 9.63
N SER A 295 3.53 -23.66 9.43
CA SER A 295 4.06 -22.76 10.46
C SER A 295 3.19 -22.70 11.72
N SER A 296 1.89 -22.99 11.60
CA SER A 296 0.96 -23.05 12.74
C SER A 296 1.17 -24.25 13.65
N PHE A 297 1.85 -25.29 13.17
CA PHE A 297 2.10 -26.53 13.92
C PHE A 297 3.54 -26.62 14.45
N VAL A 298 4.45 -25.75 14.00
CA VAL A 298 5.84 -25.74 14.43
C VAL A 298 5.98 -24.87 15.68
N LEU A 299 6.41 -25.48 16.78
CA LEU A 299 6.59 -24.79 18.07
C LEU A 299 7.89 -23.95 18.13
N ASP A 300 8.87 -24.22 17.26
CA ASP A 300 10.12 -23.46 17.20
C ASP A 300 9.94 -22.19 16.35
N ARG A 301 9.76 -21.05 17.03
CA ARG A 301 9.57 -19.75 16.40
C ARG A 301 10.79 -19.31 15.59
N ALA A 302 12.01 -19.59 16.05
CA ALA A 302 13.23 -19.18 15.38
C ALA A 302 13.37 -19.84 14.01
N LEU A 303 13.00 -21.13 13.92
CA LEU A 303 12.96 -21.88 12.67
C LEU A 303 11.94 -21.25 11.70
N VAL A 304 10.71 -20.99 12.16
CA VAL A 304 9.65 -20.42 11.32
C VAL A 304 10.04 -19.04 10.77
N VAL A 305 10.63 -18.17 11.60
CA VAL A 305 11.12 -16.84 11.18
C VAL A 305 12.21 -16.96 10.11
N LYS A 306 13.13 -17.92 10.24
CA LYS A 306 14.16 -18.18 9.23
C LYS A 306 13.56 -18.69 7.91
N ILE A 307 12.60 -19.61 7.97
CA ILE A 307 11.89 -20.10 6.77
C ILE A 307 11.16 -18.95 6.07
N PHE A 308 10.43 -18.13 6.82
CA PHE A 308 9.74 -16.96 6.26
C PHE A 308 10.73 -16.00 5.61
N SER A 309 11.85 -15.71 6.27
CA SER A 309 12.89 -14.80 5.76
C SER A 309 13.44 -15.26 4.40
N TRP A 310 13.83 -16.53 4.28
CA TRP A 310 14.32 -17.09 3.02
C TRP A 310 13.23 -17.12 1.94
N THR A 311 11.99 -17.45 2.32
CA THR A 311 10.84 -17.43 1.40
C THR A 311 10.59 -16.03 0.86
N PHE A 312 10.63 -15.01 1.71
CA PHE A 312 10.46 -13.61 1.32
C PHE A 312 11.56 -13.14 0.36
N ILE A 313 12.82 -13.46 0.63
CA ILE A 313 13.95 -13.13 -0.26
C ILE A 313 13.77 -13.79 -1.63
N PHE A 314 13.49 -15.10 -1.64
CA PHE A 314 13.28 -15.84 -2.88
C PHE A 314 12.12 -15.27 -3.71
N VAL A 315 10.98 -15.00 -3.08
CA VAL A 315 9.81 -14.41 -3.74
C VAL A 315 10.12 -13.02 -4.27
N SER A 316 10.81 -12.18 -3.50
CA SER A 316 11.19 -10.83 -3.92
C SER A 316 12.07 -10.86 -5.17
N VAL A 317 13.07 -11.74 -5.21
CA VAL A 317 13.94 -11.95 -6.37
C VAL A 317 13.13 -12.44 -7.58
N LEU A 318 12.26 -13.44 -7.39
CA LEU A 318 11.43 -13.98 -8.46
C LEU A 318 10.49 -12.92 -9.07
N VAL A 319 9.85 -12.11 -8.23
CA VAL A 319 8.96 -11.02 -8.65
C VAL A 319 9.73 -9.93 -9.40
N LEU A 320 10.92 -9.56 -8.92
CA LEU A 320 11.78 -8.59 -9.60
C LEU A 320 12.20 -9.10 -10.98
N ILE A 321 12.74 -10.32 -11.09
CA ILE A 321 13.17 -10.92 -12.37
C ILE A 321 11.97 -11.00 -13.34
N SER A 322 10.81 -11.45 -12.86
CA SER A 322 9.59 -11.55 -13.66
C SER A 322 9.19 -10.17 -14.21
N THR A 323 9.25 -9.12 -13.39
CA THR A 323 8.89 -7.76 -13.78
C THR A 323 9.92 -7.17 -14.75
N PHE A 324 11.21 -7.36 -14.50
CA PHE A 324 12.29 -6.91 -15.38
C PHE A 324 12.21 -7.55 -16.77
N SER A 325 11.83 -8.82 -16.87
CA SER A 325 11.73 -9.54 -18.14
C SER A 325 10.75 -8.91 -19.14
N ILE A 326 9.72 -8.21 -18.64
CA ILE A 326 8.66 -7.60 -19.47
C ILE A 326 8.69 -6.06 -19.45
N ILE A 327 9.71 -5.44 -18.83
CA ILE A 327 9.73 -4.00 -18.59
C ILE A 327 9.71 -3.17 -19.88
N LYS A 328 10.27 -3.73 -20.97
CA LYS A 328 10.31 -3.09 -22.30
C LYS A 328 9.00 -3.25 -23.08
N SER A 329 8.30 -4.38 -22.92
CA SER A 329 7.10 -4.71 -23.69
C SER A 329 5.80 -4.28 -23.00
N PHE A 330 5.81 -4.15 -21.67
CA PHE A 330 4.61 -3.82 -20.89
C PHE A 330 4.80 -2.51 -20.13
N SER A 331 4.27 -1.42 -20.68
CA SER A 331 4.37 -0.07 -20.09
C SER A 331 3.99 0.02 -18.59
N PRO A 332 2.92 -0.66 -18.10
CA PRO A 332 2.57 -0.66 -16.68
C PRO A 332 3.63 -1.29 -15.75
N ALA A 333 4.46 -2.22 -16.24
CA ALA A 333 5.55 -2.82 -15.44
C ALA A 333 6.59 -1.78 -14.99
N ARG A 334 6.82 -0.73 -15.78
CA ARG A 334 7.75 0.35 -15.41
C ARG A 334 7.29 1.16 -14.21
N LYS A 335 5.98 1.26 -13.99
CA LYS A 335 5.43 1.99 -12.84
C LYS A 335 5.41 1.12 -11.60
N ILE A 336 5.08 -0.17 -11.75
CA ILE A 336 4.99 -1.07 -10.60
C ILE A 336 6.36 -1.35 -9.98
N ILE A 337 7.42 -1.41 -10.78
CA ILE A 337 8.78 -1.65 -10.25
C ILE A 337 9.24 -0.55 -9.30
N LEU A 338 8.87 0.71 -9.56
CA LEU A 338 9.16 1.83 -8.67
C LEU A 338 8.45 1.69 -7.32
N CYS A 339 7.24 1.12 -7.32
CA CYS A 339 6.49 0.88 -6.09
C CYS A 339 7.01 -0.34 -5.31
N MET A 340 7.63 -1.31 -5.99
CA MET A 340 8.17 -2.52 -5.36
C MET A 340 9.42 -2.24 -4.51
N ILE A 341 10.25 -1.26 -4.89
CA ILE A 341 11.48 -0.90 -4.17
C ILE A 341 11.22 -0.62 -2.67
N PRO A 342 10.32 0.31 -2.30
CA PRO A 342 10.03 0.57 -0.88
C PRO A 342 9.31 -0.59 -0.19
N ILE A 343 8.47 -1.37 -0.90
CA ILE A 343 7.78 -2.54 -0.31
C ILE A 343 8.78 -3.64 0.04
N ILE A 344 9.61 -4.06 -0.93
CA ILE A 344 10.63 -5.08 -0.72
C ILE A 344 11.70 -4.58 0.25
N GLY A 345 12.17 -3.34 0.07
CA GLY A 345 13.22 -2.74 0.90
C GLY A 345 12.83 -2.65 2.39
N SER A 346 11.61 -2.21 2.69
CA SER A 346 11.13 -2.16 4.08
C SER A 346 10.94 -3.54 4.72
N GLY A 347 10.45 -4.53 3.96
CA GLY A 347 10.38 -5.92 4.39
C GLY A 347 11.76 -6.51 4.67
N LEU A 348 12.75 -6.23 3.80
CA LEU A 348 14.13 -6.64 4.01
C LEU A 348 14.75 -6.05 5.29
N ILE A 349 14.54 -4.76 5.56
CA ILE A 349 15.03 -4.13 6.81
C ILE A 349 14.47 -4.86 8.04
N THR A 350 13.16 -5.16 8.02
CA THR A 350 12.49 -5.88 9.12
C THR A 350 13.07 -7.29 9.29
N ILE A 351 13.30 -8.02 8.19
CA ILE A 351 13.91 -9.35 8.20
C ILE A 351 15.35 -9.30 8.74
N LEU A 352 16.17 -8.33 8.33
CA LEU A 352 17.54 -8.19 8.82
C LEU A 352 17.59 -7.95 10.34
N TYR A 353 16.59 -7.25 10.90
CA TYR A 353 16.43 -7.14 12.35
C TYR A 353 16.12 -8.51 13.00
N TYR A 354 15.12 -9.24 12.50
CA TYR A 354 14.73 -10.54 13.04
C TYR A 354 15.76 -11.66 12.82
N LEU A 355 16.70 -11.48 11.88
CA LEU A 355 17.88 -12.34 11.69
C LEU A 355 19.08 -11.93 12.58
N ASP A 356 18.89 -10.98 13.51
CA ASP A 356 19.90 -10.45 14.44
C ASP A 356 21.08 -9.69 13.79
N LEU A 357 20.93 -9.28 12.52
CA LEU A 357 21.96 -8.55 11.79
C LEU A 357 21.94 -7.04 12.13
N LEU A 358 20.75 -6.48 12.37
CA LEU A 358 20.60 -5.08 12.77
C LEU A 358 20.39 -4.95 14.27
N LYS A 359 21.01 -3.94 14.90
CA LYS A 359 20.72 -3.57 16.28
C LYS A 359 19.29 -3.04 16.37
N TYR A 360 18.56 -3.35 17.45
CA TYR A 360 17.23 -2.78 17.67
C TYR A 360 17.19 -1.26 17.48
N ASN A 361 16.22 -0.85 16.69
CA ASN A 361 15.72 0.49 16.53
C ASN A 361 14.24 0.36 16.22
N GLU A 362 13.38 1.16 16.83
CA GLU A 362 11.92 1.12 16.60
C GLU A 362 11.59 1.23 15.09
N TYR A 363 12.38 2.00 14.34
CA TYR A 363 12.22 2.10 12.88
C TYR A 363 12.48 0.78 12.14
N TYR A 364 13.43 -0.05 12.58
CA TYR A 364 13.75 -1.31 11.90
C TYR A 364 12.69 -2.38 12.19
N VAL A 365 12.17 -2.43 13.42
CA VAL A 365 11.10 -3.36 13.83
C VAL A 365 9.82 -3.09 13.05
N HIS A 366 9.51 -1.81 12.79
CA HIS A 366 8.29 -1.39 12.10
C HIS A 366 8.55 -0.86 10.68
N ALA A 367 9.67 -1.22 10.06
CA ALA A 367 10.06 -0.66 8.76
C ALA A 367 9.01 -0.93 7.68
N TYR A 368 8.30 -2.06 7.74
CA TYR A 368 7.22 -2.42 6.82
C TYR A 368 6.12 -1.34 6.70
N LEU A 369 5.92 -0.48 7.71
CA LEU A 369 4.98 0.64 7.63
C LEU A 369 5.37 1.68 6.57
N LEU A 370 6.66 1.78 6.23
CA LEU A 370 7.16 2.64 5.15
C LEU A 370 6.63 2.21 3.76
N SER A 371 6.14 0.97 3.64
CA SER A 371 5.55 0.47 2.39
C SER A 371 4.12 0.98 2.12
N LEU A 372 3.41 1.47 3.15
CA LEU A 372 1.98 1.82 3.05
C LEU A 372 1.66 2.86 1.97
N PRO A 373 2.42 3.98 1.83
CA PRO A 373 2.17 4.94 0.76
C PRO A 373 2.39 4.33 -0.64
N SER A 374 3.37 3.43 -0.76
CA SER A 374 3.69 2.76 -2.04
C SER A 374 2.57 1.81 -2.46
N ILE A 375 1.93 1.13 -1.51
CA ILE A 375 0.75 0.28 -1.78
C ILE A 375 -0.40 1.12 -2.35
N TYR A 376 -0.63 2.32 -1.82
CA TYR A 376 -1.63 3.25 -2.38
C TYR A 376 -1.30 3.65 -3.83
N ILE A 377 -0.02 3.92 -4.12
CA ILE A 377 0.43 4.22 -5.49
C ILE A 377 0.20 3.02 -6.40
N VAL A 378 0.49 1.79 -5.95
CA VAL A 378 0.20 0.56 -6.73
C VAL A 378 -1.29 0.49 -7.09
N ILE A 379 -2.18 0.76 -6.14
CA ILE A 379 -3.62 0.74 -6.34
C ILE A 379 -4.03 1.76 -7.42
N THR A 380 -3.60 3.01 -7.28
CA THR A 380 -3.96 4.08 -8.23
C THR A 380 -3.43 3.82 -9.65
N VAL A 381 -2.20 3.31 -9.77
CA VAL A 381 -1.61 2.92 -11.05
C VAL A 381 -2.35 1.74 -11.67
N SER A 382 -2.64 0.71 -10.85
CA SER A 382 -3.35 -0.50 -11.29
C SER A 382 -4.75 -0.14 -11.80
N LEU A 383 -5.47 0.72 -11.08
CA LEU A 383 -6.77 1.25 -11.49
C LEU A 383 -6.71 1.94 -12.86
N ARG A 384 -5.81 2.92 -12.99
CA ARG A 384 -5.72 3.75 -14.20
C ARG A 384 -5.34 2.95 -15.44
N ASP A 385 -4.37 2.05 -15.32
CA ASP A 385 -3.91 1.28 -16.47
C ASP A 385 -4.90 0.17 -16.84
N ARG A 386 -5.60 -0.41 -15.85
CA ARG A 386 -6.65 -1.41 -16.09
C ARG A 386 -7.89 -0.79 -16.71
N GLU A 387 -8.31 0.41 -16.27
CA GLU A 387 -9.40 1.16 -16.90
C GLU A 387 -9.14 1.40 -18.38
N LYS A 388 -7.93 1.87 -18.73
CA LYS A 388 -7.52 2.06 -20.13
C LYS A 388 -7.55 0.75 -20.92
N PHE A 389 -7.19 -0.37 -20.30
CA PHE A 389 -7.24 -1.67 -20.96
C PHE A 389 -8.68 -2.13 -21.21
N VAL A 390 -9.55 -2.06 -20.19
CA VAL A 390 -10.96 -2.45 -20.29
C VAL A 390 -11.69 -1.57 -21.31
N LYS A 391 -11.47 -0.25 -21.28
CA LYS A 391 -12.05 0.69 -22.24
C LYS A 391 -11.65 0.35 -23.68
N ARG A 392 -10.38 0.03 -23.94
CA ARG A 392 -9.92 -0.40 -25.27
C ARG A 392 -10.58 -1.69 -25.74
N LYS A 393 -10.71 -2.69 -24.86
CA LYS A 393 -11.37 -3.97 -25.19
C LYS A 393 -12.87 -3.79 -25.45
N PHE A 394 -13.53 -2.93 -24.67
CA PHE A 394 -14.93 -2.60 -24.87
C PHE A 394 -15.15 -1.88 -26.20
N LEU A 395 -14.33 -0.87 -26.51
CA LEU A 395 -14.38 -0.14 -27.78
C LEU A 395 -14.14 -1.07 -28.98
N SER A 396 -13.15 -1.97 -28.91
CA SER A 396 -12.91 -2.97 -29.96
C SER A 396 -14.11 -3.88 -30.18
N ARG A 397 -14.73 -4.39 -29.11
CA ARG A 397 -15.91 -5.26 -29.22
C ARG A 397 -17.13 -4.52 -29.75
N ALA A 398 -17.36 -3.29 -29.30
CA ALA A 398 -18.45 -2.45 -29.79
C ALA A 398 -18.28 -2.18 -31.30
N TYR A 399 -17.06 -1.94 -31.73
CA TYR A 399 -16.71 -1.81 -33.15
C TYR A 399 -16.98 -3.10 -33.94
N ASP A 400 -16.51 -4.25 -33.45
CA ASP A 400 -16.74 -5.55 -34.11
C ASP A 400 -18.24 -5.88 -34.25
N ILE A 401 -19.03 -5.62 -33.20
CA ILE A 401 -20.50 -5.82 -33.21
C ILE A 401 -21.15 -4.90 -34.23
N ARG A 402 -20.76 -3.63 -34.26
CA ARG A 402 -21.29 -2.65 -35.22
C ARG A 402 -20.98 -3.06 -36.65
N GLN A 403 -19.76 -3.55 -36.91
CA GLN A 403 -19.35 -4.04 -38.22
C GLN A 403 -20.14 -5.29 -38.64
N MET A 404 -20.43 -6.20 -37.71
CA MET A 404 -21.29 -7.36 -37.97
C MET A 404 -22.73 -6.93 -38.30
N GLN A 405 -23.28 -5.96 -37.56
CA GLN A 405 -24.62 -5.42 -37.82
C GLN A 405 -24.70 -4.73 -39.18
N GLU A 406 -23.68 -3.98 -39.58
CA GLU A 406 -23.61 -3.34 -40.89
C GLU A 406 -23.59 -4.38 -42.02
N LYS A 407 -22.84 -5.48 -41.86
CA LYS A 407 -22.84 -6.61 -42.81
C LYS A 407 -24.19 -7.33 -42.90
N LEU A 408 -24.94 -7.40 -41.80
CA LEU A 408 -26.28 -8.02 -41.76
C LEU A 408 -27.37 -7.12 -42.35
N ASN A 409 -27.23 -5.80 -42.24
CA ASN A 409 -28.20 -4.82 -42.73
C ASN A 409 -27.99 -4.43 -44.21
N LEU A 410 -26.87 -4.84 -44.81
CA LEU A 410 -26.67 -4.73 -46.26
C LEU A 410 -27.51 -5.80 -46.98
N PRO A 411 -28.32 -5.44 -47.98
CA PRO A 411 -29.05 -6.43 -48.78
C PRO A 411 -28.05 -7.39 -49.40
N VAL A 412 -28.35 -8.69 -49.38
CA VAL A 412 -27.57 -9.73 -50.06
C VAL A 412 -27.56 -9.43 -51.56
N GLN A 413 -26.59 -8.64 -52.02
CA GLN A 413 -26.26 -8.50 -53.43
C GLN A 413 -25.09 -9.41 -53.74
N VAL A 414 -25.45 -10.47 -54.47
CA VAL A 414 -24.69 -11.29 -55.42
C VAL A 414 -23.17 -11.18 -55.37
N VAL A 415 -22.60 -12.32 -55.01
CA VAL A 415 -21.22 -12.78 -55.21
C VAL A 415 -20.59 -12.21 -56.49
N GLY A 416 -19.48 -11.50 -56.35
CA GLY A 416 -18.59 -11.22 -57.47
C GLY A 416 -17.86 -9.88 -57.41
N GLN A 417 -16.98 -9.70 -56.42
CA GLN A 417 -15.69 -8.98 -56.51
C GLN A 417 -15.18 -8.74 -55.08
N ASN A 418 -13.98 -9.23 -54.78
CA ASN A 418 -13.23 -8.82 -53.59
C ASN A 418 -12.97 -7.31 -53.68
N LYS A 419 -13.84 -6.50 -53.09
CA LYS A 419 -13.55 -5.10 -52.78
C LYS A 419 -13.42 -4.99 -51.27
N THR A 420 -12.18 -5.00 -50.80
CA THR A 420 -11.84 -4.30 -49.56
C THR A 420 -12.55 -2.94 -49.56
N PRO A 421 -13.28 -2.56 -48.49
CA PRO A 421 -13.85 -1.22 -48.43
C PRO A 421 -12.72 -0.22 -48.64
N SER A 422 -12.90 0.73 -49.56
CA SER A 422 -11.88 1.73 -49.83
C SER A 422 -11.58 2.50 -48.55
N LEU A 423 -10.31 2.85 -48.33
CA LEU A 423 -9.89 3.63 -47.15
C LEU A 423 -10.73 4.91 -46.97
N GLN A 424 -11.21 5.47 -48.09
CA GLN A 424 -12.11 6.61 -48.15
C GLN A 424 -13.47 6.32 -47.48
N PHE A 425 -14.06 5.16 -47.76
CA PHE A 425 -15.33 4.76 -47.16
C PHE A 425 -15.21 4.63 -45.65
N SER A 426 -14.12 4.00 -45.16
CA SER A 426 -13.85 3.89 -43.73
C SER A 426 -13.68 5.25 -43.08
N LEU A 427 -12.96 6.17 -43.73
CA LEU A 427 -12.74 7.52 -43.22
C LEU A 427 -14.05 8.34 -43.17
N ASP A 428 -14.85 8.29 -44.24
CA ASP A 428 -16.16 8.96 -44.28
C ASP A 428 -17.14 8.36 -43.26
N HIS A 429 -17.14 7.04 -43.07
CA HIS A 429 -17.98 6.38 -42.07
C HIS A 429 -17.62 6.85 -40.65
N LEU A 430 -16.33 6.88 -40.29
CA LEU A 430 -15.86 7.36 -38.98
C LEU A 430 -16.27 8.82 -38.72
N LEU A 431 -16.18 9.68 -39.73
CA LEU A 431 -16.44 11.11 -39.55
C LEU A 431 -17.92 11.46 -39.66
N ARG A 432 -18.65 10.94 -40.65
CA ARG A 432 -20.06 11.32 -40.90
C ARG A 432 -21.04 10.51 -40.06
N VAL A 433 -20.80 9.20 -39.93
CA VAL A 433 -21.73 8.28 -39.26
C VAL A 433 -21.38 8.15 -37.78
N GLU A 434 -20.13 7.84 -37.45
CA GLU A 434 -19.73 7.66 -36.06
C GLU A 434 -19.45 8.97 -35.32
N ARG A 435 -19.16 10.04 -36.07
CA ARG A 435 -18.81 11.37 -35.55
C ARG A 435 -17.74 11.33 -34.46
N ILE A 436 -16.73 10.45 -34.62
CA ILE A 436 -15.66 10.28 -33.62
C ILE A 436 -14.87 11.57 -33.39
N PHE A 437 -14.87 12.49 -34.36
CA PHE A 437 -14.24 13.81 -34.27
C PHE A 437 -14.68 14.64 -33.05
N LYS A 438 -15.85 14.33 -32.44
CA LYS A 438 -16.35 14.97 -31.21
C LYS A 438 -15.54 14.68 -29.95
N ASN A 439 -14.67 13.67 -29.97
CA ASN A 439 -13.77 13.39 -28.86
C ASN A 439 -12.49 14.25 -28.99
N PRO A 440 -12.23 15.20 -28.06
CA PRO A 440 -11.05 16.05 -28.11
C PRO A 440 -9.73 15.32 -27.80
N GLU A 441 -9.79 14.13 -27.20
CA GLU A 441 -8.59 13.33 -26.88
C GLU A 441 -8.07 12.50 -28.07
N LEU A 442 -8.82 12.42 -29.18
CA LEU A 442 -8.38 11.67 -30.36
C LEU A 442 -7.30 12.41 -31.13
N SER A 443 -6.15 11.75 -31.28
CA SER A 443 -5.01 12.22 -32.06
C SER A 443 -4.96 11.57 -33.44
N LYS A 444 -4.19 12.16 -34.36
CA LYS A 444 -3.88 11.60 -35.67
C LYS A 444 -3.38 10.14 -35.60
N LYS A 445 -2.61 9.80 -34.56
CA LYS A 445 -2.11 8.42 -34.35
C LYS A 445 -3.25 7.44 -34.08
N ASP A 446 -4.24 7.86 -33.30
CA ASP A 446 -5.41 7.03 -33.00
C ASP A 446 -6.24 6.77 -34.26
N PHE A 447 -6.42 7.78 -35.12
CA PHE A 447 -7.08 7.60 -36.43
C PHE A 447 -6.32 6.64 -37.34
N ALA A 448 -5.00 6.77 -37.41
CA ALA A 448 -4.15 5.88 -38.20
C ALA A 448 -4.21 4.43 -37.68
N GLU A 449 -4.25 4.23 -36.36
CA GLU A 449 -4.40 2.92 -35.73
C GLU A 449 -5.77 2.29 -36.01
N ILE A 450 -6.85 3.07 -35.92
CA ILE A 450 -8.22 2.61 -36.25
C ILE A 450 -8.31 2.19 -37.72
N LEU A 451 -7.72 2.97 -38.62
CA LEU A 451 -7.70 2.71 -40.06
C LEU A 451 -6.64 1.66 -40.47
N ARG A 452 -5.81 1.20 -39.53
CA ARG A 452 -4.70 0.24 -39.74
C ARG A 452 -3.70 0.70 -40.82
N ILE A 453 -3.37 1.99 -40.83
CA ILE A 453 -2.38 2.60 -41.73
C ILE A 453 -1.29 3.32 -40.93
N ALA A 454 -0.15 3.62 -41.56
CA ALA A 454 0.86 4.45 -40.90
C ALA A 454 0.36 5.91 -40.79
N PRO A 455 0.68 6.63 -39.70
CA PRO A 455 0.25 8.02 -39.53
C PRO A 455 0.65 8.96 -40.68
N ASN A 456 1.78 8.70 -41.34
CA ASN A 456 2.22 9.53 -42.47
C ASN A 456 1.39 9.27 -43.74
N ASP A 457 0.89 8.05 -43.92
CA ASP A 457 0.05 7.72 -45.08
C ASP A 457 -1.35 8.34 -44.95
N LEU A 458 -1.82 8.61 -43.73
CA LEU A 458 -3.10 9.29 -43.50
C LEU A 458 -3.10 10.73 -44.06
N ASP A 459 -2.01 11.49 -43.91
CA ASP A 459 -1.92 12.84 -44.48
C ASP A 459 -1.84 12.79 -46.00
N ARG A 460 -1.03 11.88 -46.56
CA ARG A 460 -0.92 11.69 -48.02
C ARG A 460 -2.28 11.33 -48.61
N PHE A 461 -3.00 10.42 -47.97
CA PHE A 461 -4.32 10.00 -48.40
C PHE A 461 -5.35 11.15 -48.36
N VAL A 462 -5.33 11.95 -47.30
CA VAL A 462 -6.22 13.12 -47.18
C VAL A 462 -5.89 14.17 -48.24
N GLN A 463 -4.60 14.40 -48.52
CA GLN A 463 -4.16 15.30 -49.59
C GLN A 463 -4.66 14.84 -50.95
N GLU A 464 -4.53 13.55 -51.28
CA GLU A 464 -4.97 12.97 -52.54
C GLU A 464 -6.49 13.08 -52.77
N PHE A 465 -7.30 12.90 -51.72
CA PHE A 465 -8.76 12.85 -51.86
C PHE A 465 -9.47 14.19 -51.61
N SER A 466 -8.96 15.02 -50.71
CA SER A 466 -9.65 16.24 -50.25
C SER A 466 -8.95 17.55 -50.65
N ASN A 467 -7.79 17.48 -51.31
CA ASN A 467 -6.92 18.63 -51.62
C ASN A 467 -6.49 19.46 -50.39
N LEU A 468 -6.62 18.93 -49.18
CA LEU A 468 -6.23 19.60 -47.94
C LEU A 468 -4.84 19.16 -47.49
N GLN A 469 -4.05 20.10 -46.96
CA GLN A 469 -2.64 19.85 -46.65
C GLN A 469 -2.38 18.93 -45.46
N SER A 470 -3.38 18.65 -44.61
CA SER A 470 -3.21 17.87 -43.38
C SER A 470 -4.52 17.24 -42.92
N PHE A 471 -4.44 16.05 -42.33
CA PHE A 471 -5.56 15.40 -41.66
C PHE A 471 -6.15 16.25 -40.53
N GLU A 472 -5.34 17.07 -39.84
CA GLU A 472 -5.83 17.97 -38.79
C GLU A 472 -6.76 19.06 -39.33
N ILE A 473 -6.49 19.56 -40.54
CA ILE A 473 -7.37 20.54 -41.19
C ILE A 473 -8.67 19.84 -41.59
N TYR A 474 -8.56 18.63 -42.12
CA TYR A 474 -9.71 17.83 -42.55
C TYR A 474 -10.67 17.51 -41.39
N ILE A 475 -10.16 17.06 -40.24
CA ILE A 475 -11.02 16.81 -39.07
C ILE A 475 -11.63 18.11 -38.50
N ASN A 476 -10.88 19.22 -38.54
CA ASN A 476 -11.35 20.50 -38.03
C ASN A 476 -12.54 21.05 -38.85
N LEU A 477 -12.69 20.69 -40.13
CA LEU A 477 -13.90 21.00 -40.91
C LEU A 477 -15.16 20.42 -40.25
N TYR A 478 -15.12 19.13 -39.89
CA TYR A 478 -16.25 18.46 -39.24
C TYR A 478 -16.51 19.02 -37.83
N ARG A 479 -15.45 19.32 -37.08
CA ARG A 479 -15.56 19.95 -35.75
C ARG A 479 -16.18 21.35 -35.83
N VAL A 480 -15.77 22.17 -36.80
CA VAL A 480 -16.34 23.51 -37.03
C VAL A 480 -17.80 23.44 -37.48
N GLU A 481 -18.16 22.50 -38.36
CA GLU A 481 -19.57 22.30 -38.75
C GLU A 481 -20.46 21.90 -37.56
N GLU A 482 -19.98 21.01 -36.69
CA GLU A 482 -20.71 20.69 -35.46
C GLU A 482 -20.77 21.90 -34.50
N ALA A 483 -19.70 22.70 -34.40
CA ALA A 483 -19.72 23.94 -33.61
C ALA A 483 -20.75 24.94 -34.15
N LYS A 484 -20.85 25.13 -35.48
CA LYS A 484 -21.91 25.94 -36.11
C LYS A 484 -23.30 25.41 -35.76
N HIS A 485 -23.48 24.09 -35.80
CA HIS A 485 -24.76 23.46 -35.45
C HIS A 485 -25.13 23.72 -33.99
N LEU A 486 -24.18 23.60 -33.05
CA LEU A 486 -24.39 23.88 -31.64
C LEU A 486 -24.69 25.36 -31.38
N LEU A 487 -24.01 26.28 -32.07
CA LEU A 487 -24.27 27.72 -31.98
C LEU A 487 -25.70 28.09 -32.45
N LYS A 488 -26.24 27.37 -33.45
CA LYS A 488 -27.61 27.55 -33.94
C LYS A 488 -28.67 26.97 -33.00
N THR A 489 -28.42 25.78 -32.46
CA THR A 489 -29.44 24.98 -31.77
C THR A 489 -29.45 25.17 -30.25
N ARG A 490 -28.34 25.60 -29.64
CA ARG A 490 -28.14 25.62 -28.19
C ARG A 490 -27.57 26.96 -27.73
N LYS A 491 -28.47 27.93 -27.54
CA LYS A 491 -28.14 29.30 -27.10
C LYS A 491 -27.60 29.38 -25.67
N ASP A 492 -27.89 28.37 -24.86
CA ASP A 492 -27.54 28.21 -23.45
C ASP A 492 -26.06 27.88 -23.20
N LEU A 493 -25.35 27.39 -24.22
CA LEU A 493 -23.98 26.90 -24.04
C LEU A 493 -22.94 28.02 -24.13
N LYS A 494 -21.96 27.97 -23.24
CA LYS A 494 -20.76 28.83 -23.28
C LYS A 494 -19.79 28.35 -24.37
N SER A 495 -19.01 29.27 -24.94
CA SER A 495 -18.05 28.98 -26.03
C SER A 495 -17.06 27.85 -25.68
N SER A 496 -16.59 27.79 -24.43
CA SER A 496 -15.73 26.69 -23.95
C SER A 496 -16.41 25.32 -23.96
N GLU A 497 -17.71 25.27 -23.72
CA GLU A 497 -18.48 24.03 -23.72
C GLU A 497 -18.85 23.58 -25.13
N ILE A 498 -19.12 24.54 -26.02
CA ILE A 498 -19.27 24.29 -27.46
C ILE A 498 -17.97 23.71 -28.03
N ALA A 499 -16.82 24.26 -27.65
CA ALA A 499 -15.51 23.77 -28.06
C ALA A 499 -15.31 22.30 -27.65
N HIS A 500 -15.56 21.96 -26.39
CA HIS A 500 -15.41 20.59 -25.92
C HIS A 500 -16.39 19.62 -26.62
N ARG A 501 -17.65 20.01 -26.83
CA ARG A 501 -18.67 19.15 -27.47
C ARG A 501 -18.47 18.97 -28.97
N SER A 502 -17.83 19.94 -29.62
CA SER A 502 -17.43 19.86 -31.03
C SER A 502 -16.09 19.16 -31.23
N GLY A 503 -15.37 18.81 -30.16
CA GLY A 503 -14.16 18.00 -30.21
C GLY A 503 -12.84 18.80 -30.18
N PHE A 504 -12.87 20.06 -29.77
CA PHE A 504 -11.65 20.85 -29.53
C PHE A 504 -11.19 20.73 -28.07
N VAL A 505 -9.87 20.73 -27.85
CA VAL A 505 -9.29 20.65 -26.49
C VAL A 505 -9.52 21.95 -25.73
N SER A 506 -9.56 23.09 -26.44
CA SER A 506 -9.80 24.40 -25.84
C SER A 506 -10.64 25.31 -26.74
N GLY A 507 -11.30 26.30 -26.12
CA GLY A 507 -12.03 27.35 -26.85
C GLY A 507 -11.11 28.18 -27.76
N ARG A 508 -9.82 28.36 -27.41
CA ARG A 508 -8.86 29.08 -28.25
C ARG A 508 -8.56 28.33 -29.56
N GLU A 509 -8.41 27.01 -29.48
CA GLU A 509 -8.21 26.18 -30.68
C GLU A 509 -9.45 26.17 -31.57
N MET A 510 -10.64 26.06 -30.94
CA MET A 510 -11.90 26.19 -31.67
C MET A 510 -11.96 27.53 -32.41
N GLU A 511 -11.72 28.66 -31.73
CA GLU A 511 -11.78 29.99 -32.36
C GLU A 511 -10.78 30.17 -33.50
N LYS A 512 -9.54 29.67 -33.33
CA LYS A 512 -8.53 29.70 -34.40
C LYS A 512 -9.03 28.94 -35.63
N SER A 513 -9.45 27.69 -35.45
CA SER A 513 -9.92 26.84 -36.54
C SER A 513 -11.23 27.36 -37.17
N PHE A 514 -12.14 27.89 -36.35
CA PHE A 514 -13.39 28.49 -36.80
C PHE A 514 -13.10 29.71 -37.69
N LYS A 515 -12.29 30.66 -37.22
CA LYS A 515 -11.91 31.84 -38.01
C LYS A 515 -11.17 31.49 -39.29
N THR A 516 -10.27 30.51 -39.25
CA THR A 516 -9.55 30.05 -40.46
C THR A 516 -10.49 29.43 -41.49
N LEU A 517 -11.52 28.69 -41.06
CA LEU A 517 -12.42 27.95 -41.95
C LEU A 517 -13.66 28.74 -42.37
N THR A 518 -14.09 29.73 -41.60
CA THR A 518 -15.32 30.51 -41.85
C THR A 518 -15.09 31.98 -42.12
N GLY A 519 -13.88 32.50 -41.89
CA GLY A 519 -13.53 33.92 -42.04
C GLY A 519 -13.98 34.83 -40.88
N MET A 520 -14.67 34.28 -39.88
CA MET A 520 -15.20 35.04 -38.73
C MET A 520 -15.08 34.22 -37.44
N THR A 521 -15.11 34.87 -36.29
CA THR A 521 -15.10 34.21 -34.98
C THR A 521 -16.42 33.51 -34.69
N SER A 522 -16.43 32.57 -33.74
CA SER A 522 -17.65 31.88 -33.34
C SER A 522 -18.69 32.83 -32.73
N SER A 523 -18.22 33.93 -32.13
CA SER A 523 -19.05 35.00 -31.56
C SER A 523 -19.69 35.88 -32.64
N GLU A 524 -18.92 36.30 -33.65
CA GLU A 524 -19.43 37.02 -34.82
C GLU A 524 -20.47 36.17 -35.58
N TYR A 525 -20.21 34.87 -35.75
CA TYR A 525 -21.15 33.94 -36.35
C TYR A 525 -22.47 33.83 -35.56
N LYS A 526 -22.39 33.87 -34.22
CA LYS A 526 -23.57 33.85 -33.34
C LYS A 526 -24.38 35.15 -33.46
N LEU A 527 -23.71 36.30 -33.54
CA LEU A 527 -24.35 37.60 -33.77
C LEU A 527 -25.04 37.69 -35.14
N MET A 528 -24.43 37.11 -36.17
CA MET A 528 -25.05 37.03 -37.51
C MET A 528 -26.35 36.20 -37.50
N LEU A 529 -26.41 35.15 -36.68
CA LEU A 529 -27.60 34.30 -36.54
C LEU A 529 -28.70 34.92 -35.66
N PHE A 530 -28.31 35.73 -34.68
CA PHE A 530 -29.21 36.35 -33.70
C PHE A 530 -28.80 37.83 -33.46
N PRO A 531 -29.24 38.75 -34.33
CA PRO A 531 -28.88 40.18 -34.23
C PRO A 531 -29.34 40.82 -32.93
N ASP A 532 -30.42 40.31 -32.32
CA ASP A 532 -31.06 40.85 -31.11
C ASP A 532 -30.39 40.41 -29.78
N SER A 533 -29.24 39.74 -29.85
CA SER A 533 -28.52 39.22 -28.67
C SER A 533 -27.46 40.17 -28.08
N ILE A 534 -27.54 41.46 -28.42
CA ILE A 534 -26.71 42.53 -27.85
C ILE A 534 -27.28 42.97 -26.50
#